data_AF-A0A6A7L664-F1
#
_entry.id   AF-A0A6A7L664-F1
#
_cell.length_a   1.000
_cell.length_b   1.000
_cell.length_c   1.000
_cell.angle_alpha   90.00
_cell.angle_beta   90.00
_cell.angle_gamma   90.00
#
_symmetry.space_group_name_H-M   'P 1'
#
loop_
_entity.id
_entity.type
_entity.pdbx_description
1 polymer ?
#
loop_
_entity_poly.entity_id
_entity_poly.type
_entity_poly.pdbx_seq_one_letter_code
_entity_poly.pdbx_strand_id
1 'polypeptide(L)'
;MPGHPVDPAERAARIQRVLARCGLTAKHVSSASQEPPFSRSPFHAIHRRFLAKVRQGLEPHVFQLATLSLMTGTQFDEWLRLFGCPSAMVPSWQITLHDARTVAISSGMHGPYFQRLWAVWRTAPAPARTLPFDEFVDGLPPLGSVLPPRDSYLYLKIGRDDRLLPSRFASGSLVGIDTSRGLSAEDGPDEIFVVEHLYGLSVCRVAVVAPDRIRLLGEFAPPFPSLFELGSEAVVLGRVTGELQPIEPLGERRPLRLQRRRRPLVSVMATNVKPHTYVTAARERTGLSLREAAAFARRMAEPCGPECVISEATFGRYETQDTVPRHLAKLMTLTSVYALDLWRYLALAGMVMPLSTRSFDDRAMSPMRLDSGLCDALRTALGEPQLAIDDIYVFGQSDEGWHPLITPGAILVLDRRRRRLWRRRRRSRASAQRPLLLVQGTDGQYIAGYCTVQGQELIIESHPLVPSRVGRVDLTETFVVGRIVAVLRLPRNTQSRIQTARF
;
A
#
# COMPACT_ATOMS: atom_id res chain seq x y z
N MET A 1 16.04 -3.98 4.53
CA MET A 1 17.12 -3.93 3.53
C MET A 1 17.15 -5.24 2.78
N PRO A 2 17.35 -5.28 1.46
CA PRO A 2 17.49 -6.54 0.73
C PRO A 2 18.63 -7.34 1.38
N GLY A 3 18.36 -8.60 1.72
CA GLY A 3 19.41 -9.48 2.24
C GLY A 3 20.54 -9.55 1.23
N HIS A 4 21.79 -9.64 1.71
CA HIS A 4 22.94 -9.84 0.83
C HIS A 4 22.62 -10.93 -0.21
N PRO A 5 22.93 -10.70 -1.49
CA PRO A 5 22.61 -11.66 -2.53
C PRO A 5 23.20 -13.00 -2.14
N VAL A 6 22.33 -14.01 -2.01
CA VAL A 6 22.73 -15.37 -1.70
C VAL A 6 23.79 -15.79 -2.73
N ASP A 7 24.87 -16.39 -2.24
CA ASP A 7 25.98 -16.86 -3.09
C ASP A 7 25.42 -17.63 -4.31
N PRO A 8 25.90 -17.39 -5.55
CA PRO A 8 25.39 -18.08 -6.74
C PRO A 8 25.38 -19.61 -6.63
N ALA A 9 26.37 -20.21 -5.97
CA ALA A 9 26.41 -21.66 -5.78
C ALA A 9 25.37 -22.13 -4.75
N GLU A 10 25.21 -21.39 -3.66
CA GLU A 10 24.14 -21.64 -2.70
C GLU A 10 22.74 -21.48 -3.34
N ARG A 11 22.52 -20.47 -4.19
CA ARG A 11 21.28 -20.31 -4.96
C ARG A 11 21.01 -21.54 -5.79
N ALA A 12 21.95 -21.96 -6.63
CA ALA A 12 21.80 -23.16 -7.46
C ALA A 12 21.49 -24.41 -6.62
N ALA A 13 22.15 -24.58 -5.47
CA ALA A 13 21.91 -25.69 -4.54
C ALA A 13 20.50 -25.63 -3.91
N ARG A 14 20.00 -24.44 -3.56
CA ARG A 14 18.62 -24.25 -3.08
C ARG A 14 17.60 -24.61 -4.15
N ILE A 15 17.78 -24.17 -5.41
CA ILE A 15 16.89 -24.57 -6.52
C ILE A 15 16.91 -26.09 -6.67
N GLN A 16 18.09 -26.71 -6.67
CA GLN A 16 18.23 -28.16 -6.80
C GLN A 16 17.52 -28.92 -5.68
N ARG A 17 17.60 -28.46 -4.43
CA ARG A 17 16.87 -29.05 -3.29
C ARG A 17 15.36 -28.96 -3.46
N VAL A 18 14.84 -27.82 -3.91
CA VAL A 18 13.40 -27.66 -4.17
C VAL A 18 12.94 -28.61 -5.27
N LEU A 19 13.69 -28.70 -6.38
CA LEU A 19 13.39 -29.65 -7.46
C LEU A 19 13.39 -31.09 -6.96
N ALA A 20 14.41 -31.51 -6.21
CA ALA A 20 14.51 -32.85 -5.66
C ALA A 20 13.35 -33.19 -4.72
N ARG A 21 12.95 -32.27 -3.84
CA ARG A 21 11.79 -32.42 -2.94
C ARG A 21 10.48 -32.66 -3.71
N CYS A 22 10.34 -32.06 -4.88
CA CYS A 22 9.18 -32.22 -5.75
C CYS A 22 9.30 -33.42 -6.73
N GLY A 23 10.34 -34.25 -6.61
CA GLY A 23 10.59 -35.36 -7.55
C GLY A 23 10.96 -34.90 -8.98
N LEU A 24 11.40 -33.64 -9.14
CA LEU A 24 11.74 -33.05 -10.43
C LEU A 24 13.25 -33.09 -10.67
N THR A 25 13.64 -33.42 -11.90
CA THR A 25 15.01 -33.29 -12.38
C THR A 25 15.15 -32.05 -13.27
N ALA A 26 16.36 -31.52 -13.44
CA ALA A 26 16.60 -30.43 -14.38
C ALA A 26 16.21 -30.79 -15.83
N LYS A 27 16.28 -32.09 -16.18
CA LYS A 27 15.81 -32.61 -17.48
C LYS A 27 14.28 -32.54 -17.58
N HIS A 28 13.55 -32.95 -16.54
CA HIS A 28 12.08 -32.86 -16.50
C HIS A 28 11.61 -31.41 -16.59
N VAL A 29 12.20 -30.51 -15.80
CA VAL A 29 11.90 -29.06 -15.86
C VAL A 29 12.14 -28.50 -17.26
N SER A 30 13.24 -28.90 -17.89
CA SER A 30 13.56 -28.42 -19.23
C SER A 30 12.55 -28.87 -20.29
N SER A 31 12.14 -30.15 -20.25
CA SER A 31 11.13 -30.68 -21.17
C SER A 31 9.77 -30.01 -20.95
N ALA A 32 9.29 -30.01 -19.70
CA ALA A 32 7.97 -29.48 -19.36
C ALA A 32 7.85 -27.97 -19.64
N SER A 33 8.93 -27.19 -19.45
CA SER A 33 8.93 -25.75 -19.76
C SER A 33 8.76 -25.41 -21.25
N GLN A 34 8.91 -26.40 -22.14
CA GLN A 34 8.72 -26.27 -23.59
C GLN A 34 7.33 -26.73 -24.05
N GLU A 35 6.52 -27.26 -23.14
CA GLU A 35 5.16 -27.73 -23.41
C GLU A 35 4.12 -26.67 -22.98
N PRO A 36 2.88 -26.73 -23.50
CA PRO A 36 1.79 -25.88 -23.01
C PRO A 36 1.56 -26.06 -21.50
N PRO A 37 1.25 -24.98 -20.74
CA PRO A 37 0.96 -23.63 -21.20
C PRO A 37 2.19 -22.73 -21.44
N PHE A 38 3.40 -23.20 -21.15
CA PHE A 38 4.63 -22.40 -21.15
C PHE A 38 5.17 -22.08 -22.54
N SER A 39 4.93 -22.96 -23.50
CA SER A 39 5.38 -22.82 -24.90
C SER A 39 4.87 -21.57 -25.63
N ARG A 40 3.87 -20.87 -25.07
CA ARG A 40 3.33 -19.62 -25.60
C ARG A 40 4.32 -18.46 -25.61
N SER A 41 5.38 -18.53 -24.80
CA SER A 41 6.43 -17.52 -24.75
C SER A 41 7.81 -18.18 -24.58
N PRO A 42 8.81 -17.83 -25.41
CA PRO A 42 10.15 -18.38 -25.29
C PRO A 42 10.81 -18.01 -23.94
N PHE A 43 10.32 -16.97 -23.26
CA PHE A 43 10.82 -16.55 -21.95
C PHE A 43 10.51 -17.54 -20.82
N HIS A 44 9.54 -18.45 -21.00
CA HIS A 44 9.27 -19.50 -20.03
C HIS A 44 10.23 -20.69 -20.11
N ALA A 45 10.97 -20.84 -21.22
CA ALA A 45 11.84 -21.98 -21.45
C ALA A 45 13.00 -22.03 -20.44
N ILE A 46 13.15 -23.16 -19.77
CA ILE A 46 14.25 -23.44 -18.85
C ILE A 46 15.15 -24.48 -19.51
N HIS A 47 16.40 -24.13 -19.81
CA HIS A 47 17.32 -25.06 -20.47
C HIS A 47 17.95 -26.04 -19.47
N ARG A 48 18.37 -27.24 -19.93
CA ARG A 48 19.07 -28.23 -19.10
C ARG A 48 20.30 -27.70 -18.35
N ARG A 49 21.00 -26.69 -18.91
CA ARG A 49 22.16 -26.03 -18.30
C ARG A 49 21.80 -24.90 -17.32
N PHE A 50 20.52 -24.71 -17.00
CA PHE A 50 20.03 -23.61 -16.17
C PHE A 50 20.74 -23.53 -14.81
N LEU A 51 20.80 -24.64 -14.06
CA LEU A 51 21.45 -24.65 -12.74
C LEU A 51 22.95 -24.33 -12.80
N ALA A 52 23.64 -24.82 -13.84
CA ALA A 52 25.06 -24.50 -14.05
C ALA A 52 25.25 -22.99 -14.32
N LYS A 53 24.36 -22.37 -15.10
CA LYS A 53 24.39 -20.92 -15.34
C LYS A 53 24.06 -20.13 -14.08
N VAL A 54 23.07 -20.55 -13.29
CA VAL A 54 22.75 -19.90 -12.00
C VAL A 54 23.96 -19.94 -11.06
N ARG A 55 24.68 -21.06 -11.01
CA ARG A 55 25.94 -21.18 -10.25
C ARG A 55 27.03 -20.21 -10.73
N GLN A 56 27.00 -19.82 -11.99
CA GLN A 56 27.88 -18.81 -12.59
C GLN A 56 27.36 -17.36 -12.43
N GLY A 57 26.28 -17.17 -11.66
CA GLY A 57 25.70 -15.85 -11.41
C GLY A 57 24.64 -15.41 -12.43
N LEU A 58 24.14 -16.31 -13.28
CA LEU A 58 23.00 -16.00 -14.15
C LEU A 58 21.78 -15.60 -13.31
N GLU A 59 21.22 -14.45 -13.66
CA GLU A 59 19.91 -14.03 -13.22
C GLU A 59 18.84 -14.57 -14.19
N PRO A 60 17.86 -15.35 -13.70
CA PRO A 60 16.79 -15.90 -14.53
C PRO A 60 15.81 -14.80 -14.94
N HIS A 61 15.16 -14.99 -16.09
CA HIS A 61 14.04 -14.16 -16.48
C HIS A 61 12.84 -14.40 -15.55
N VAL A 62 12.03 -13.37 -15.29
CA VAL A 62 10.85 -13.48 -14.39
C VAL A 62 9.86 -14.58 -14.82
N PHE A 63 9.74 -14.83 -16.13
CA PHE A 63 8.92 -15.90 -16.69
C PHE A 63 9.45 -17.30 -16.34
N GLN A 64 10.77 -17.48 -16.27
CA GLN A 64 11.39 -18.75 -15.85
C GLN A 64 11.11 -19.02 -14.37
N LEU A 65 11.13 -17.97 -13.54
CA LEU A 65 10.73 -18.09 -12.13
C LEU A 65 9.24 -18.46 -11.98
N ALA A 66 8.38 -17.92 -12.85
CA ALA A 66 6.95 -18.26 -12.85
C ALA A 66 6.74 -19.72 -13.24
N THR A 67 7.48 -20.21 -14.26
CA THR A 67 7.52 -21.62 -14.63
C THR A 67 7.97 -22.49 -13.45
N LEU A 68 9.07 -22.15 -12.77
CA LEU A 68 9.54 -22.90 -11.60
C LEU A 68 8.51 -22.91 -10.48
N SER A 69 7.85 -21.79 -10.19
CA SER A 69 6.79 -21.70 -9.18
C SER A 69 5.63 -22.64 -9.50
N LEU A 70 5.12 -22.61 -10.73
CA LEU A 70 4.03 -23.47 -11.17
C LEU A 70 4.40 -24.95 -11.12
N MET A 71 5.61 -25.31 -11.56
CA MET A 71 6.06 -26.72 -11.58
C MET A 71 6.33 -27.29 -10.18
N THR A 72 6.82 -26.47 -9.25
CA THR A 72 7.25 -26.94 -7.93
C THR A 72 6.22 -26.72 -6.82
N GLY A 73 5.16 -25.95 -7.09
CA GLY A 73 4.23 -25.47 -6.07
C GLY A 73 4.86 -24.47 -5.07
N THR A 74 6.12 -24.09 -5.26
CA THR A 74 6.82 -23.13 -4.40
C THR A 74 6.33 -21.73 -4.71
N GLN A 75 6.10 -20.90 -3.67
CA GLN A 75 5.55 -19.57 -3.86
C GLN A 75 6.45 -18.70 -4.75
N PHE A 76 5.86 -17.92 -5.64
CA PHE A 76 6.64 -17.10 -6.56
C PHE A 76 7.45 -16.00 -5.85
N ASP A 77 6.95 -15.45 -4.73
CA ASP A 77 7.73 -14.50 -3.92
C ASP A 77 8.98 -15.14 -3.29
N GLU A 78 8.94 -16.43 -2.94
CA GLU A 78 10.13 -17.15 -2.44
C GLU A 78 11.21 -17.25 -3.52
N TRP A 79 10.83 -17.49 -4.77
CA TRP A 79 11.76 -17.45 -5.89
C TRP A 79 12.34 -16.05 -6.07
N LEU A 80 11.51 -15.01 -6.04
CA LEU A 80 11.97 -13.62 -6.12
C LEU A 80 12.94 -13.26 -4.99
N ARG A 81 12.66 -13.66 -3.74
CA ARG A 81 13.55 -13.51 -2.57
C ARG A 81 14.88 -14.24 -2.74
N LEU A 82 14.87 -15.44 -3.33
CA LEU A 82 16.09 -16.19 -3.60
C LEU A 82 17.05 -15.42 -4.52
N PHE A 83 16.52 -14.55 -5.39
CA PHE A 83 17.28 -13.68 -6.28
C PHE A 83 17.41 -12.23 -5.76
N GLY A 84 17.16 -11.99 -4.46
CA GLY A 84 17.35 -10.68 -3.82
C GLY A 84 16.31 -9.63 -4.21
N CYS A 85 15.23 -10.01 -4.90
CA CYS A 85 14.23 -9.09 -5.43
C CYS A 85 12.84 -9.37 -4.84
N PRO A 86 12.62 -9.34 -3.51
CA PRO A 86 11.30 -9.60 -2.92
C PRO A 86 10.24 -8.69 -3.54
N SER A 87 9.06 -9.21 -3.89
CA SER A 87 8.05 -8.39 -4.56
C SER A 87 7.46 -7.30 -3.66
N ALA A 88 7.56 -7.44 -2.33
CA ALA A 88 7.22 -6.41 -1.35
C ALA A 88 8.09 -5.14 -1.47
N MET A 89 9.24 -5.24 -2.15
CA MET A 89 10.08 -4.07 -2.46
C MET A 89 9.34 -3.05 -3.33
N VAL A 90 8.48 -3.50 -4.25
CA VAL A 90 7.74 -2.62 -5.17
C VAL A 90 6.81 -1.67 -4.43
N PRO A 91 5.81 -2.13 -3.65
CA PRO A 91 4.94 -1.22 -2.92
C PRO A 91 5.73 -0.34 -1.93
N SER A 92 6.81 -0.87 -1.33
CA SER A 92 7.66 -0.07 -0.45
C SER A 92 8.31 1.11 -1.11
N TRP A 93 8.84 0.94 -2.32
CA TRP A 93 9.39 2.05 -3.07
C TRP A 93 8.31 2.94 -3.66
N GLN A 94 7.15 2.41 -4.06
CA GLN A 94 6.04 3.26 -4.50
C GLN A 94 5.59 4.21 -3.39
N ILE A 95 5.48 3.71 -2.17
CA ILE A 95 5.15 4.52 -1.00
C ILE A 95 6.25 5.54 -0.73
N THR A 96 7.53 5.17 -0.78
CA THR A 96 8.62 6.11 -0.47
C THR A 96 8.85 7.16 -1.56
N LEU A 97 8.77 6.79 -2.83
CA LEU A 97 9.14 7.65 -3.96
C LEU A 97 8.07 8.67 -4.32
N HIS A 98 6.79 8.30 -4.21
CA HIS A 98 5.68 9.11 -4.71
C HIS A 98 5.06 9.92 -3.57
N ASP A 99 5.46 11.18 -3.42
CA ASP A 99 4.83 12.14 -2.50
C ASP A 99 3.99 13.18 -3.25
N ALA A 100 4.37 13.52 -4.48
CA ALA A 100 3.73 14.59 -5.24
C ALA A 100 2.34 14.22 -5.77
N ARG A 101 2.15 12.99 -6.26
CA ARG A 101 0.92 12.56 -6.96
C ARG A 101 0.26 11.42 -6.22
N THR A 102 -1.07 11.39 -6.25
CA THR A 102 -1.80 10.19 -5.88
C THR A 102 -1.48 9.07 -6.86
N VAL A 103 -0.99 7.96 -6.32
CA VAL A 103 -0.58 6.79 -7.11
C VAL A 103 -1.22 5.52 -6.56
N ALA A 104 -1.50 4.59 -7.47
CA ALA A 104 -1.86 3.23 -7.08
C ALA A 104 -0.63 2.49 -6.57
N ILE A 105 -0.81 1.74 -5.50
CA ILE A 105 0.20 0.88 -4.90
C ILE A 105 -0.08 -0.56 -5.33
N SER A 106 0.97 -1.27 -5.73
CA SER A 106 0.91 -2.67 -6.14
C SER A 106 0.27 -3.52 -5.04
N SER A 107 -0.85 -4.14 -5.37
CA SER A 107 -1.76 -4.74 -4.39
C SER A 107 -1.34 -6.16 -3.96
N GLY A 108 -0.65 -6.89 -4.84
CA GLY A 108 -0.56 -8.35 -4.72
C GLY A 108 0.38 -8.92 -3.64
N MET A 109 1.00 -8.10 -2.79
CA MET A 109 1.80 -8.59 -1.64
C MET A 109 1.19 -8.32 -0.28
N HIS A 110 0.36 -7.29 -0.21
CA HIS A 110 -0.20 -6.77 1.02
C HIS A 110 -1.72 -7.00 1.09
N GLY A 111 -2.33 -7.36 -0.04
CA GLY A 111 -3.74 -7.67 -0.20
C GLY A 111 -4.29 -8.48 0.97
N PRO A 112 -3.82 -9.70 1.27
CA PRO A 112 -4.45 -10.53 2.29
C PRO A 112 -4.38 -9.93 3.70
N TYR A 113 -3.24 -9.33 4.07
CA TYR A 113 -3.04 -8.79 5.43
C TYR A 113 -3.79 -7.48 5.63
N PHE A 114 -3.69 -6.52 4.69
CA PHE A 114 -4.46 -5.29 4.77
C PHE A 114 -5.95 -5.52 4.51
N GLN A 115 -6.34 -6.46 3.64
CA GLN A 115 -7.75 -6.84 3.47
C GLN A 115 -8.30 -7.44 4.75
N ARG A 116 -7.52 -8.27 5.46
CA ARG A 116 -7.92 -8.76 6.79
C ARG A 116 -8.02 -7.64 7.80
N LEU A 117 -7.02 -6.77 7.89
CA LEU A 117 -7.07 -5.59 8.74
C LEU A 117 -8.34 -4.78 8.46
N TRP A 118 -8.68 -4.54 7.18
CA TRP A 118 -9.91 -3.88 6.75
C TRP A 118 -11.17 -4.66 7.07
N ALA A 119 -11.19 -5.97 6.85
CA ALA A 119 -12.36 -6.80 7.09
C ALA A 119 -12.67 -6.88 8.59
N VAL A 120 -11.66 -7.21 9.41
CA VAL A 120 -11.71 -7.19 10.87
C VAL A 120 -12.28 -5.88 11.34
N TRP A 121 -11.67 -4.80 10.90
CA TRP A 121 -11.98 -3.50 11.44
C TRP A 121 -13.34 -2.95 11.00
N ARG A 122 -13.81 -3.32 9.80
CA ARG A 122 -15.17 -2.98 9.33
C ARG A 122 -16.26 -3.72 10.10
N THR A 123 -15.95 -4.90 10.64
CA THR A 123 -16.96 -5.81 11.20
C THR A 123 -16.89 -5.91 12.72
N ALA A 124 -15.74 -5.68 13.32
CA ALA A 124 -15.58 -5.73 14.76
C ALA A 124 -16.10 -4.45 15.42
N PRO A 125 -16.89 -4.54 16.51
CA PRO A 125 -17.18 -3.38 17.35
C PRO A 125 -15.88 -2.84 17.96
N ALA A 126 -15.86 -1.53 18.24
CA ALA A 126 -14.81 -0.95 19.07
C ALA A 126 -14.79 -1.64 20.45
N PRO A 127 -13.62 -2.01 20.99
CA PRO A 127 -13.54 -2.60 22.32
C PRO A 127 -13.98 -1.58 23.39
N ALA A 128 -14.40 -2.05 24.57
CA ALA A 128 -14.84 -1.18 25.65
C ALA A 128 -13.72 -0.22 26.12
N ARG A 129 -12.49 -0.73 26.15
CA ARG A 129 -11.24 -0.01 26.44
C ARG A 129 -10.22 -0.27 25.34
N THR A 130 -9.19 0.55 25.28
CA THR A 130 -8.11 0.46 24.31
C THR A 130 -7.30 -0.78 24.60
N LEU A 131 -7.07 -1.59 23.58
CA LEU A 131 -6.34 -2.85 23.70
C LEU A 131 -5.21 -2.92 22.68
N PRO A 132 -4.12 -3.64 22.99
CA PRO A 132 -3.20 -4.14 21.98
C PRO A 132 -3.96 -4.85 20.85
N PHE A 133 -3.47 -4.72 19.62
CA PHE A 133 -4.17 -5.22 18.44
C PHE A 133 -4.26 -6.75 18.39
N ASP A 134 -3.25 -7.45 18.88
CA ASP A 134 -3.24 -8.90 19.02
C ASP A 134 -4.31 -9.39 20.02
N GLU A 135 -4.39 -8.76 21.20
CA GLU A 135 -5.46 -9.05 22.18
C GLU A 135 -6.86 -8.80 21.59
N PHE A 136 -7.02 -7.70 20.85
CA PHE A 136 -8.28 -7.40 20.18
C PHE A 136 -8.65 -8.48 19.16
N VAL A 137 -7.69 -8.91 18.35
CA VAL A 137 -7.89 -9.91 17.30
C VAL A 137 -8.17 -11.29 17.88
N ASP A 138 -7.49 -11.68 18.95
CA ASP A 138 -7.72 -12.95 19.63
C ASP A 138 -9.14 -13.06 20.21
N GLY A 139 -9.77 -11.92 20.50
CA GLY A 139 -11.17 -11.84 20.90
C GLY A 139 -12.21 -11.92 19.77
N LEU A 140 -11.78 -11.93 18.50
CA LEU A 140 -12.71 -11.94 17.36
C LEU A 140 -13.06 -13.36 16.89
N PRO A 141 -14.26 -13.57 16.35
CA PRO A 141 -14.59 -14.83 15.70
C PRO A 141 -13.68 -15.09 14.50
N PRO A 142 -13.41 -16.36 14.15
CA PRO A 142 -12.60 -16.70 12.98
C PRO A 142 -13.15 -16.03 11.71
N LEU A 143 -12.33 -15.24 11.02
CA LEU A 143 -12.73 -14.43 9.85
C LEU A 143 -12.87 -15.22 8.54
N GLY A 144 -12.85 -16.56 8.61
CA GLY A 144 -12.71 -17.44 7.45
C GLY A 144 -13.79 -17.29 6.38
N SER A 145 -14.94 -16.68 6.69
CA SER A 145 -16.04 -16.48 5.75
C SER A 145 -16.25 -15.04 5.27
N VAL A 146 -15.51 -14.07 5.81
CA VAL A 146 -15.85 -12.63 5.64
C VAL A 146 -14.87 -11.91 4.70
N LEU A 147 -13.84 -12.59 4.21
CA LEU A 147 -12.88 -11.95 3.32
C LEU A 147 -13.45 -11.83 1.90
N PRO A 148 -13.55 -10.61 1.37
CA PRO A 148 -13.94 -10.39 -0.01
C PRO A 148 -12.87 -10.94 -0.99
N PRO A 149 -13.23 -11.16 -2.27
CA PRO A 149 -12.29 -11.65 -3.27
C PRO A 149 -11.05 -10.75 -3.37
N ARG A 150 -9.86 -11.34 -3.54
CA ARG A 150 -8.58 -10.58 -3.56
C ARG A 150 -8.54 -9.45 -4.59
N ASP A 151 -9.15 -9.67 -5.75
CA ASP A 151 -9.14 -8.74 -6.87
C ASP A 151 -10.10 -7.56 -6.68
N SER A 152 -10.87 -7.55 -5.59
CA SER A 152 -11.81 -6.48 -5.29
C SER A 152 -11.17 -5.31 -4.53
N TYR A 153 -9.85 -5.27 -4.32
CA TYR A 153 -9.21 -4.17 -3.60
C TYR A 153 -8.04 -3.53 -4.33
N LEU A 154 -8.00 -2.20 -4.25
CA LEU A 154 -6.88 -1.36 -4.67
C LEU A 154 -6.44 -0.49 -3.51
N TYR A 155 -5.14 -0.17 -3.45
CA TYR A 155 -4.59 0.76 -2.48
C TYR A 155 -3.98 1.95 -3.20
N LEU A 156 -4.17 3.15 -2.65
CA LEU A 156 -3.52 4.35 -3.14
C LEU A 156 -2.69 4.98 -2.04
N LYS A 157 -1.62 5.67 -2.44
CA LYS A 157 -1.00 6.70 -1.63
C LYS A 157 -1.48 8.06 -2.11
N ILE A 158 -1.98 8.89 -1.20
CA ILE A 158 -2.46 10.24 -1.50
C ILE A 158 -1.26 11.18 -1.68
N GLY A 159 -1.22 11.89 -2.82
CA GLY A 159 -0.19 12.87 -3.13
C GLY A 159 -0.48 14.26 -2.55
N ARG A 160 0.56 15.08 -2.39
CA ARG A 160 0.42 16.49 -1.97
C ARG A 160 -0.12 17.42 -3.06
N ASP A 161 0.10 17.08 -4.32
CA ASP A 161 -0.06 18.00 -5.44
C ASP A 161 -1.12 17.55 -6.46
N ASP A 162 -2.13 16.78 -6.04
CA ASP A 162 -3.20 16.30 -6.92
C ASP A 162 -3.86 17.44 -7.72
N ARG A 163 -3.95 17.19 -9.03
CA ARG A 163 -3.94 18.23 -10.07
C ARG A 163 -5.29 18.90 -10.30
N LEU A 164 -6.37 18.18 -10.03
CA LEU A 164 -7.74 18.63 -10.34
C LEU A 164 -8.51 18.97 -9.09
N LEU A 165 -8.48 18.07 -8.11
CA LEU A 165 -9.17 18.23 -6.85
C LEU A 165 -8.25 17.79 -5.73
N PRO A 166 -7.94 18.68 -4.79
CA PRO A 166 -7.28 18.28 -3.57
C PRO A 166 -8.11 17.20 -2.88
N SER A 167 -7.46 16.09 -2.53
CA SER A 167 -8.09 15.06 -1.71
C SER A 167 -8.47 15.64 -0.34
N ARG A 168 -9.60 15.18 0.20
CA ARG A 168 -9.99 15.40 1.61
C ARG A 168 -9.10 14.62 2.58
N PHE A 169 -8.39 13.62 2.07
CA PHE A 169 -7.43 12.83 2.83
C PHE A 169 -6.08 13.56 2.88
N ALA A 170 -5.34 13.37 3.97
CA ALA A 170 -4.05 14.04 4.12
C ALA A 170 -3.03 13.47 3.13
N SER A 171 -2.11 14.31 2.66
CA SER A 171 -0.98 13.86 1.85
C SER A 171 -0.17 12.81 2.61
N GLY A 172 0.21 11.74 1.91
CA GLY A 172 0.89 10.58 2.50
C GLY A 172 -0.05 9.51 3.05
N SER A 173 -1.35 9.78 3.16
CA SER A 173 -2.31 8.76 3.61
C SER A 173 -2.39 7.60 2.62
N LEU A 174 -2.57 6.39 3.14
CA LEU A 174 -2.91 5.22 2.35
C LEU A 174 -4.40 4.95 2.40
N VAL A 175 -5.02 4.84 1.24
CA VAL A 175 -6.47 4.65 1.12
C VAL A 175 -6.75 3.28 0.51
N GLY A 176 -7.58 2.50 1.18
CA GLY A 176 -8.11 1.24 0.65
C GLY A 176 -9.38 1.46 -0.15
N ILE A 177 -9.50 0.80 -1.29
CA ILE A 177 -10.62 0.92 -2.22
C ILE A 177 -11.22 -0.45 -2.44
N ASP A 178 -12.54 -0.56 -2.39
CA ASP A 178 -13.29 -1.71 -2.87
C ASP A 178 -13.67 -1.47 -4.34
N THR A 179 -12.99 -2.18 -5.25
CA THR A 179 -13.18 -2.08 -6.71
C THR A 179 -14.42 -2.82 -7.20
N SER A 180 -15.04 -3.67 -6.37
CA SER A 180 -16.33 -4.29 -6.70
C SER A 180 -17.50 -3.31 -6.57
N ARG A 181 -17.30 -2.20 -5.85
CA ARG A 181 -18.30 -1.17 -5.60
C ARG A 181 -18.08 0.03 -6.51
N GLY A 182 -18.64 -0.07 -7.72
CA GLY A 182 -18.73 1.04 -8.66
C GLY A 182 -19.69 2.14 -8.21
N LEU A 183 -19.92 3.10 -9.11
CA LEU A 183 -20.91 4.16 -8.93
C LEU A 183 -22.31 3.58 -9.17
N SER A 184 -23.23 3.81 -8.23
CA SER A 184 -24.64 3.39 -8.26
C SER A 184 -25.55 4.59 -8.03
N ALA A 185 -26.80 4.51 -8.52
CA ALA A 185 -27.83 5.52 -8.28
C ALA A 185 -28.22 5.63 -6.79
N GLU A 186 -27.99 4.57 -6.01
CA GLU A 186 -28.28 4.51 -4.57
C GLU A 186 -27.16 5.15 -3.71
N ASP A 187 -26.09 5.62 -4.34
CA ASP A 187 -24.95 6.15 -3.60
C ASP A 187 -25.27 7.48 -2.96
N GLY A 188 -25.03 7.55 -1.64
CA GLY A 188 -25.26 8.76 -0.88
C GLY A 188 -24.33 9.89 -1.31
N PRO A 189 -24.73 11.15 -1.11
CA PRO A 189 -23.96 12.32 -1.54
C PRO A 189 -22.58 12.43 -0.88
N ASP A 190 -22.36 11.72 0.23
CA ASP A 190 -21.10 11.76 0.97
C ASP A 190 -20.18 10.57 0.67
N GLU A 191 -20.56 9.64 -0.19
CA GLU A 191 -19.70 8.53 -0.59
C GLU A 191 -18.45 9.03 -1.32
N ILE A 192 -17.31 8.44 -0.97
CA ILE A 192 -16.01 8.84 -1.52
C ILE A 192 -15.55 7.75 -2.47
N PHE A 193 -15.24 8.16 -3.69
CA PHE A 193 -14.79 7.28 -4.75
C PHE A 193 -13.36 7.61 -5.14
N VAL A 194 -12.75 6.63 -5.80
CA VAL A 194 -11.53 6.85 -6.54
C VAL A 194 -11.88 6.92 -8.01
N VAL A 195 -11.49 8.03 -8.63
CA VAL A 195 -11.68 8.26 -10.05
C VAL A 195 -10.33 8.40 -10.71
N GLU A 196 -10.09 7.56 -11.71
CA GLU A 196 -8.99 7.70 -12.63
C GLU A 196 -9.46 8.56 -13.81
N HIS A 197 -8.68 9.57 -14.18
CA HIS A 197 -9.02 10.49 -15.26
C HIS A 197 -7.78 10.86 -16.07
N LEU A 198 -7.94 11.58 -17.18
CA LEU A 198 -6.83 11.99 -18.06
C LEU A 198 -5.66 12.69 -17.35
N TYR A 199 -5.87 13.30 -16.19
CA TYR A 199 -4.83 14.02 -15.44
C TYR A 199 -4.18 13.25 -14.27
N GLY A 200 -4.55 11.99 -14.02
CA GLY A 200 -4.09 11.21 -12.87
C GLY A 200 -5.22 10.52 -12.11
N LEU A 201 -5.04 10.35 -10.79
CA LEU A 201 -6.04 9.78 -9.87
C LEU A 201 -6.55 10.88 -8.94
N SER A 202 -7.85 10.86 -8.66
CA SER A 202 -8.49 11.73 -7.66
C SER A 202 -9.29 10.89 -6.66
N VAL A 203 -9.23 11.26 -5.39
CA VAL A 203 -10.04 10.65 -4.33
C VAL A 203 -11.03 11.70 -3.83
N CYS A 204 -12.29 11.57 -4.26
CA CYS A 204 -13.26 12.66 -4.15
C CYS A 204 -14.70 12.13 -4.16
N ARG A 205 -15.66 13.04 -3.93
CA ARG A 205 -17.08 12.74 -4.15
C ARG A 205 -17.39 12.86 -5.64
N VAL A 206 -18.38 12.11 -6.10
CA VAL A 206 -18.76 12.07 -7.53
C VAL A 206 -20.25 12.37 -7.63
N ALA A 207 -20.63 13.28 -8.52
CA ALA A 207 -22.02 13.52 -8.91
C ALA A 207 -22.23 13.07 -10.36
N VAL A 208 -23.25 12.24 -10.58
CA VAL A 208 -23.72 11.89 -11.93
C VAL A 208 -24.51 13.08 -12.47
N VAL A 209 -24.05 13.67 -13.57
CA VAL A 209 -24.73 14.81 -14.22
C VAL A 209 -25.57 14.34 -15.41
N ALA A 210 -25.09 13.30 -16.10
CA ALA A 210 -25.80 12.59 -17.16
C ALA A 210 -25.37 11.11 -17.14
N PRO A 211 -26.05 10.19 -17.87
CA PRO A 211 -25.72 8.76 -17.84
C PRO A 211 -24.25 8.43 -18.14
N ASP A 212 -23.60 9.22 -18.98
CA ASP A 212 -22.22 9.09 -19.44
C ASP A 212 -21.29 10.17 -18.85
N ARG A 213 -21.78 11.04 -17.96
CA ARG A 213 -21.00 12.19 -17.47
C ARG A 213 -21.04 12.32 -15.97
N ILE A 214 -19.85 12.45 -15.40
CA ILE A 214 -19.65 12.69 -13.98
C ILE A 214 -19.00 14.04 -13.73
N ARG A 215 -19.38 14.66 -12.62
CA ARG A 215 -18.68 15.81 -12.04
C ARG A 215 -17.94 15.36 -10.79
N LEU A 216 -16.65 15.66 -10.74
CA LEU A 216 -15.85 15.43 -9.54
C LEU A 216 -16.05 16.59 -8.56
N LEU A 217 -16.30 16.25 -7.29
CA LEU A 217 -16.61 17.20 -6.22
C LEU A 217 -15.52 17.14 -5.14
N GLY A 218 -14.79 18.25 -4.96
CA GLY A 218 -13.83 18.43 -3.86
C GLY A 218 -14.41 19.21 -2.68
N GLU A 219 -13.56 19.44 -1.67
CA GLU A 219 -13.86 20.41 -0.60
C GLU A 219 -13.79 21.85 -1.10
N PHE A 220 -12.97 22.09 -2.13
CA PHE A 220 -12.79 23.38 -2.78
C PHE A 220 -13.25 23.28 -4.23
N ALA A 221 -13.81 24.37 -4.74
CA ALA A 221 -14.16 24.47 -6.16
C ALA A 221 -12.87 24.30 -7.00
N PRO A 222 -12.86 23.36 -7.97
CA PRO A 222 -11.69 23.20 -8.83
C PRO A 222 -11.48 24.47 -9.66
N PRO A 223 -10.22 24.82 -9.99
CA PRO A 223 -9.93 25.96 -10.86
C PRO A 223 -10.40 25.76 -12.32
N PHE A 224 -10.87 24.56 -12.68
CA PHE A 224 -11.32 24.19 -14.02
C PHE A 224 -12.58 23.32 -13.96
N PRO A 225 -13.38 23.22 -15.05
CA PRO A 225 -14.52 22.30 -15.10
C PRO A 225 -14.10 20.87 -14.79
N SER A 226 -14.69 20.27 -13.77
CA SER A 226 -14.45 18.88 -13.35
C SER A 226 -15.47 17.91 -13.92
N LEU A 227 -15.97 18.17 -15.14
CA LEU A 227 -16.92 17.32 -15.85
C LEU A 227 -16.15 16.39 -16.79
N PHE A 228 -16.40 15.09 -16.70
CA PHE A 228 -15.73 14.05 -17.49
C PHE A 228 -16.74 13.10 -18.09
N GLU A 229 -16.45 12.63 -19.30
CA GLU A 229 -17.13 11.50 -19.92
C GLU A 229 -16.61 10.16 -19.34
N LEU A 230 -17.52 9.33 -18.86
CA LEU A 230 -17.23 8.02 -18.29
C LEU A 230 -16.78 7.04 -19.38
N GLY A 231 -15.72 6.29 -19.09
CA GLY A 231 -15.12 5.30 -20.00
C GLY A 231 -14.06 5.88 -20.93
N SER A 232 -14.22 7.12 -21.42
CA SER A 232 -13.27 7.76 -22.33
C SER A 232 -12.32 8.74 -21.63
N GLU A 233 -12.84 9.59 -20.74
CA GLU A 233 -12.06 10.61 -20.02
C GLU A 233 -11.85 10.29 -18.54
N ALA A 234 -12.77 9.53 -17.93
CA ALA A 234 -12.68 9.09 -16.55
C ALA A 234 -13.25 7.68 -16.33
N VAL A 235 -12.71 6.96 -15.33
CA VAL A 235 -13.19 5.66 -14.86
C VAL A 235 -13.28 5.71 -13.34
N VAL A 236 -14.44 5.37 -12.78
CA VAL A 236 -14.61 5.17 -11.34
C VAL A 236 -14.02 3.80 -10.99
N LEU A 237 -12.93 3.79 -10.23
CA LEU A 237 -12.20 2.56 -9.88
C LEU A 237 -12.86 1.80 -8.73
N GLY A 238 -13.58 2.49 -7.85
CA GLY A 238 -14.24 1.88 -6.71
C GLY A 238 -14.48 2.87 -5.57
N ARG A 239 -15.01 2.34 -4.46
CA ARG A 239 -15.36 3.09 -3.26
C ARG A 239 -14.26 3.03 -2.20
N VAL A 240 -13.98 4.15 -1.55
CA VAL A 240 -13.05 4.19 -0.43
C VAL A 240 -13.62 3.46 0.78
N THR A 241 -12.87 2.51 1.34
CA THR A 241 -13.28 1.70 2.48
C THR A 241 -12.55 2.03 3.77
N GLY A 242 -11.35 2.61 3.69
CA GLY A 242 -10.51 2.90 4.86
C GLY A 242 -9.36 3.84 4.52
N GLU A 243 -8.86 4.55 5.53
CA GLU A 243 -7.70 5.44 5.43
C GLU A 243 -6.72 5.16 6.58
N LEU A 244 -5.47 4.83 6.24
CA LEU A 244 -4.32 4.91 7.14
C LEU A 244 -3.67 6.29 6.96
N GLN A 245 -3.88 7.18 7.91
CA GLN A 245 -3.42 8.55 7.89
C GLN A 245 -2.20 8.75 8.81
N PRO A 246 -1.02 9.12 8.28
CA PRO A 246 0.10 9.58 9.08
C PRO A 246 -0.26 10.83 9.89
N ILE A 247 0.22 10.94 11.13
CA ILE A 247 -0.04 12.10 12.00
C ILE A 247 0.70 13.36 11.51
N GLU A 248 1.91 13.19 11.00
CA GLU A 248 2.67 14.29 10.41
C GLU A 248 2.43 14.31 8.89
N PRO A 249 1.61 15.24 8.36
CA PRO A 249 1.36 15.31 6.94
C PRO A 249 2.64 15.72 6.18
N LEU A 250 2.78 15.19 4.98
CA LEU A 250 3.91 15.50 4.09
C LEU A 250 3.76 16.91 3.49
N GLY A 251 4.32 17.90 4.18
CA GLY A 251 4.64 19.24 3.65
C GLY A 251 3.48 20.09 3.11
N GLU A 252 3.80 21.30 2.66
CA GLU A 252 2.83 22.20 2.02
C GLU A 252 2.48 21.75 0.60
N ARG A 253 1.21 21.94 0.23
CA ARG A 253 0.68 21.65 -1.12
C ARG A 253 1.30 22.61 -2.13
N ARG A 254 1.77 22.11 -3.27
CA ARG A 254 2.23 22.96 -4.37
C ARG A 254 1.23 22.93 -5.52
N PRO A 255 0.78 24.09 -6.03
CA PRO A 255 -0.02 24.13 -7.24
C PRO A 255 0.83 23.64 -8.42
N LEU A 256 0.47 22.50 -9.00
CA LEU A 256 1.19 21.96 -10.16
C LEU A 256 0.51 22.36 -11.47
N ARG A 257 1.35 22.65 -12.48
CA ARG A 257 0.89 22.91 -13.85
C ARG A 257 0.23 21.67 -14.44
N LEU A 258 -0.99 21.84 -14.94
CA LEU A 258 -1.71 20.86 -15.75
C LEU A 258 -1.11 20.87 -17.16
N GLN A 259 -0.66 19.72 -17.64
CA GLN A 259 -0.41 19.53 -19.07
C GLN A 259 -1.64 18.84 -19.65
N ARG A 260 -2.24 19.44 -20.69
CA ARG A 260 -3.33 18.80 -21.44
C ARG A 260 -2.81 17.52 -22.08
N ARG A 261 -3.47 16.40 -21.80
CA ARG A 261 -3.24 15.15 -22.52
C ARG A 261 -4.02 15.13 -23.82
N ARG A 262 -3.46 14.46 -24.83
CA ARG A 262 -4.10 14.22 -26.13
C ARG A 262 -4.45 12.74 -26.36
N ARG A 263 -4.13 11.86 -25.41
CA ARG A 263 -4.29 10.41 -25.53
C ARG A 263 -5.50 9.92 -24.74
N PRO A 264 -6.17 8.84 -25.19
CA PRO A 264 -7.26 8.23 -24.44
C PRO A 264 -6.78 7.69 -23.09
N LEU A 265 -7.70 7.61 -22.14
CA LEU A 265 -7.42 7.07 -20.83
C LEU A 265 -7.11 5.57 -20.91
N VAL A 266 -5.99 5.16 -20.32
CA VAL A 266 -5.66 3.74 -20.11
C VAL A 266 -5.69 3.49 -18.62
N SER A 267 -6.70 2.73 -18.18
CA SER A 267 -6.93 2.52 -16.76
C SER A 267 -5.82 1.71 -16.09
N VAL A 268 -5.54 2.01 -14.83
CA VAL A 268 -4.70 1.19 -13.95
C VAL A 268 -5.21 -0.25 -13.83
N MET A 269 -6.51 -0.46 -14.04
CA MET A 269 -7.17 -1.77 -14.04
C MET A 269 -7.25 -2.43 -15.43
N ALA A 270 -6.67 -1.84 -16.48
CA ALA A 270 -6.75 -2.37 -17.84
C ALA A 270 -6.14 -3.78 -17.95
N THR A 271 -6.88 -4.71 -18.54
CA THR A 271 -6.49 -6.12 -18.73
C THR A 271 -6.22 -6.49 -20.19
N ASN A 272 -6.64 -5.66 -21.15
CA ASN A 272 -6.50 -5.91 -22.58
C ASN A 272 -5.80 -4.75 -23.29
N VAL A 273 -4.58 -4.45 -22.85
CA VAL A 273 -3.74 -3.39 -23.43
C VAL A 273 -2.32 -3.91 -23.63
N LYS A 274 -1.64 -3.37 -24.64
CA LYS A 274 -0.24 -3.72 -24.88
C LYS A 274 0.64 -3.24 -23.71
N PRO A 275 1.65 -4.02 -23.28
CA PRO A 275 2.54 -3.65 -22.18
C PRO A 275 3.14 -2.24 -22.30
N HIS A 276 3.64 -1.84 -23.47
CA HIS A 276 4.26 -0.52 -23.64
C HIS A 276 3.25 0.63 -23.47
N THR A 277 2.00 0.42 -23.89
CA THR A 277 0.91 1.38 -23.72
C THR A 277 0.57 1.55 -22.23
N TYR A 278 0.53 0.44 -21.48
CA TYR A 278 0.31 0.45 -20.03
C TYR A 278 1.44 1.16 -19.28
N VAL A 279 2.70 0.88 -19.62
CA VAL A 279 3.90 1.53 -19.05
C VAL A 279 3.87 3.04 -19.31
N THR A 280 3.58 3.44 -20.54
CA THR A 280 3.50 4.87 -20.92
C THR A 280 2.41 5.59 -20.14
N ALA A 281 1.21 5.01 -20.08
CA ALA A 281 0.09 5.59 -19.33
C ALA A 281 0.40 5.71 -17.83
N ALA A 282 1.13 4.75 -17.26
CA ALA A 282 1.55 4.79 -15.87
C ALA A 282 2.54 5.94 -15.58
N ARG A 283 3.59 6.11 -16.39
CA ARG A 283 4.49 7.27 -16.25
C ARG A 283 3.72 8.58 -16.35
N GLU A 284 2.85 8.70 -17.34
CA GLU A 284 2.06 9.92 -17.50
C GLU A 284 1.17 10.17 -16.26
N ARG A 285 0.58 9.12 -15.65
CA ARG A 285 -0.24 9.22 -14.42
C ARG A 285 0.58 9.69 -13.22
N THR A 286 1.80 9.18 -13.04
CA THR A 286 2.72 9.69 -12.01
C THR A 286 3.27 11.07 -12.34
N GLY A 287 3.05 11.57 -13.56
CA GLY A 287 3.45 12.90 -14.00
C GLY A 287 4.96 13.07 -14.16
N LEU A 288 5.71 11.97 -14.23
CA LEU A 288 7.16 11.98 -14.37
C LEU A 288 7.59 12.20 -15.82
N SER A 289 8.62 13.01 -16.02
CA SER A 289 9.46 12.96 -17.22
C SER A 289 10.39 11.75 -17.20
N LEU A 290 10.95 11.37 -18.35
CA LEU A 290 11.96 10.30 -18.41
C LEU A 290 13.19 10.63 -17.55
N ARG A 291 13.59 11.90 -17.50
CA ARG A 291 14.69 12.40 -16.67
C ARG A 291 14.42 12.23 -15.18
N GLU A 292 13.23 12.60 -14.72
CA GLU A 292 12.83 12.42 -13.32
C GLU A 292 12.73 10.93 -12.97
N ALA A 293 12.22 10.09 -13.88
CA ALA A 293 12.17 8.65 -13.71
C ALA A 293 13.57 8.03 -13.53
N ALA A 294 14.55 8.43 -14.35
CA ALA A 294 15.94 8.00 -14.20
C ALA A 294 16.56 8.51 -12.89
N ALA A 295 16.21 9.71 -12.42
CA ALA A 295 16.64 10.21 -11.11
C ALA A 295 16.04 9.38 -9.96
N PHE A 296 14.77 8.98 -10.04
CA PHE A 296 14.14 8.09 -9.07
C PHE A 296 14.81 6.72 -9.04
N ALA A 297 15.11 6.14 -10.21
CA ALA A 297 15.84 4.88 -10.30
C ALA A 297 17.23 4.95 -9.65
N ARG A 298 17.95 6.06 -9.80
CA ARG A 298 19.25 6.28 -9.12
C ARG A 298 19.11 6.35 -7.59
N ARG A 299 18.11 7.07 -7.08
CA ARG A 299 17.82 7.11 -5.63
C ARG A 299 17.48 5.72 -5.09
N MET A 300 16.77 4.91 -5.87
CA MET A 300 16.44 3.54 -5.51
C MET A 300 17.68 2.64 -5.46
N ALA A 301 18.62 2.85 -6.39
CA ALA A 301 19.87 2.09 -6.47
C ALA A 301 20.84 2.37 -5.32
N GLU A 302 20.75 3.51 -4.63
CA GLU A 302 21.60 3.83 -3.47
C GLU A 302 21.55 2.74 -2.38
N PRO A 303 20.36 2.33 -1.89
CA PRO A 303 20.26 1.21 -0.95
C PRO A 303 19.99 -0.16 -1.59
N CYS A 304 19.56 -0.25 -2.86
CA CYS A 304 19.24 -1.53 -3.50
C CYS A 304 20.38 -2.11 -4.35
N GLY A 305 21.39 -1.32 -4.72
CA GLY A 305 22.48 -1.74 -5.59
C GLY A 305 22.38 -1.20 -7.02
N PRO A 306 23.51 -1.18 -7.76
CA PRO A 306 23.61 -0.60 -9.11
C PRO A 306 22.74 -1.29 -10.17
N GLU A 307 22.34 -2.54 -9.95
CA GLU A 307 21.44 -3.32 -10.81
C GLU A 307 20.06 -2.68 -10.97
N CYS A 308 19.65 -1.85 -10.01
CA CYS A 308 18.40 -1.10 -10.04
C CYS A 308 18.44 0.14 -10.96
N VAL A 309 19.62 0.55 -11.44
CA VAL A 309 19.73 1.74 -12.30
C VAL A 309 19.09 1.50 -13.68
N ILE A 310 18.21 2.42 -14.08
CA ILE A 310 17.62 2.48 -15.42
C ILE A 310 17.88 3.86 -16.02
N SER A 311 18.46 3.91 -17.21
CA SER A 311 18.70 5.15 -17.95
C SER A 311 17.44 5.67 -18.63
N GLU A 312 17.41 6.96 -18.97
CA GLU A 312 16.30 7.59 -19.71
C GLU A 312 15.99 6.86 -21.02
N ALA A 313 17.03 6.51 -21.78
CA ALA A 313 16.88 5.76 -23.03
C ALA A 313 16.28 4.36 -22.80
N THR A 314 16.62 3.70 -21.69
CA THR A 314 16.06 2.38 -21.36
C THR A 314 14.58 2.48 -20.98
N PHE A 315 14.19 3.48 -20.20
CA PHE A 315 12.77 3.78 -19.95
C PHE A 315 12.00 4.05 -21.24
N GLY A 316 12.55 4.87 -22.14
CA GLY A 316 11.95 5.13 -23.45
C GLY A 316 11.77 3.86 -24.30
N ARG A 317 12.67 2.87 -24.18
CA ARG A 317 12.50 1.56 -24.82
C ARG A 317 11.33 0.77 -24.25
N TYR A 318 11.14 0.77 -22.93
CA TYR A 318 9.98 0.12 -22.31
C TYR A 318 8.65 0.81 -22.66
N GLU A 319 8.66 2.10 -23.01
CA GLU A 319 7.47 2.82 -23.51
C GLU A 319 7.17 2.60 -24.99
N THR A 320 8.12 2.03 -25.74
CA THR A 320 7.99 1.83 -27.20
C THR A 320 7.98 0.37 -27.63
N GLN A 321 8.35 -0.56 -26.74
CA GLN A 321 8.49 -1.98 -27.05
C GLN A 321 7.66 -2.83 -26.08
N ASP A 322 6.99 -3.85 -26.60
CA ASP A 322 6.26 -4.86 -25.81
C ASP A 322 7.22 -5.88 -25.17
N THR A 323 8.21 -5.37 -24.43
CA THR A 323 9.24 -6.17 -23.78
C THR A 323 9.26 -5.92 -22.29
N VAL A 324 9.44 -6.99 -21.53
CA VAL A 324 9.63 -6.94 -20.07
C VAL A 324 11.12 -6.76 -19.78
N PRO A 325 11.51 -6.02 -18.72
CA PRO A 325 12.89 -5.98 -18.28
C PRO A 325 13.46 -7.38 -18.06
N ARG A 326 14.60 -7.67 -18.70
CA ARG A 326 15.28 -8.98 -18.59
C ARG A 326 15.75 -9.29 -17.17
N HIS A 327 16.15 -8.25 -16.43
CA HIS A 327 16.68 -8.34 -15.07
C HIS A 327 15.57 -8.04 -14.06
N LEU A 328 15.48 -8.83 -13.00
CA LEU A 328 14.48 -8.69 -11.94
C LEU A 328 14.63 -7.36 -11.24
N ALA A 329 15.85 -6.93 -10.94
CA ALA A 329 16.09 -5.63 -10.32
C ALA A 329 15.51 -4.47 -11.14
N LYS A 330 15.67 -4.49 -12.47
CA LYS A 330 15.11 -3.48 -13.38
C LYS A 330 13.59 -3.58 -13.49
N LEU A 331 13.03 -4.79 -13.42
CA LEU A 331 11.58 -4.97 -13.33
C LEU A 331 11.02 -4.32 -12.07
N MET A 332 11.66 -4.54 -10.92
CA MET A 332 11.26 -3.93 -9.66
C MET A 332 11.43 -2.41 -9.69
N THR A 333 12.51 -1.89 -10.29
CA THR A 333 12.70 -0.44 -10.49
C THR A 333 11.60 0.14 -11.36
N LEU A 334 11.34 -0.43 -12.54
CA LEU A 334 10.35 0.07 -13.48
C LEU A 334 8.97 0.15 -12.82
N THR A 335 8.56 -0.94 -12.16
CA THR A 335 7.25 -1.02 -11.50
C THR A 335 7.14 -0.08 -10.29
N SER A 336 8.23 0.14 -9.55
CA SER A 336 8.25 1.10 -8.45
C SER A 336 8.18 2.55 -8.93
N VAL A 337 9.04 2.91 -9.88
CA VAL A 337 9.17 4.29 -10.39
C VAL A 337 7.91 4.73 -11.13
N TYR A 338 7.24 3.85 -11.88
CA TYR A 338 5.99 4.18 -12.58
C TYR A 338 4.73 3.84 -11.81
N ALA A 339 4.84 3.37 -10.56
CA ALA A 339 3.69 2.95 -9.77
C ALA A 339 2.79 1.95 -10.52
N LEU A 340 3.42 0.97 -11.17
CA LEU A 340 2.73 -0.13 -11.85
C LEU A 340 2.33 -1.21 -10.83
N ASP A 341 1.17 -1.83 -11.03
CA ASP A 341 0.90 -3.10 -10.38
C ASP A 341 1.76 -4.18 -11.07
N LEU A 342 2.70 -4.77 -10.32
CA LEU A 342 3.68 -5.72 -10.83
C LEU A 342 3.02 -6.92 -11.51
N TRP A 343 1.97 -7.45 -10.88
CA TRP A 343 1.29 -8.66 -11.33
C TRP A 343 0.48 -8.40 -12.58
N ARG A 344 -0.25 -7.28 -12.63
CA ARG A 344 -0.97 -6.87 -13.83
C ARG A 344 -0.02 -6.61 -14.98
N TYR A 345 1.10 -5.93 -14.76
CA TYR A 345 2.10 -5.70 -15.81
C TYR A 345 2.65 -7.01 -16.39
N LEU A 346 2.96 -7.99 -15.53
CA LEU A 346 3.43 -9.31 -15.98
C LEU A 346 2.33 -10.11 -16.69
N ALA A 347 1.08 -10.04 -16.22
CA ALA A 347 -0.06 -10.66 -16.88
C ALA A 347 -0.29 -10.09 -18.29
N LEU A 348 -0.22 -8.76 -18.45
CA LEU A 348 -0.31 -8.08 -19.75
C LEU A 348 0.84 -8.48 -20.69
N ALA A 349 2.01 -8.80 -20.14
CA ALA A 349 3.13 -9.32 -20.90
C ALA A 349 3.00 -10.81 -21.30
N GLY A 350 1.87 -11.45 -20.96
CA GLY A 350 1.59 -12.84 -21.29
C GLY A 350 2.22 -13.85 -20.33
N MET A 351 2.64 -13.42 -19.12
CA MET A 351 3.13 -14.34 -18.11
C MET A 351 1.98 -15.23 -17.61
N VAL A 352 2.19 -16.55 -17.61
CA VAL A 352 1.26 -17.45 -16.92
C VAL A 352 1.37 -17.20 -15.41
N MET A 353 0.29 -16.69 -14.82
CA MET A 353 0.28 -16.27 -13.42
C MET A 353 0.45 -17.48 -12.47
N PRO A 354 1.44 -17.45 -11.56
CA PRO A 354 1.74 -18.57 -10.66
C PRO A 354 0.67 -18.77 -9.57
N LEU A 355 0.68 -19.94 -8.94
CA LEU A 355 -0.32 -20.37 -7.93
C LEU A 355 -0.52 -19.37 -6.78
N SER A 356 0.48 -18.56 -6.42
CA SER A 356 0.38 -17.55 -5.35
C SER A 356 -0.65 -16.45 -5.63
N THR A 357 -1.00 -16.19 -6.90
CA THR A 357 -2.10 -15.28 -7.22
C THR A 357 -3.48 -15.95 -7.20
N ARG A 358 -3.55 -17.29 -7.27
CA ARG A 358 -4.81 -18.03 -7.41
C ARG A 358 -5.27 -18.78 -6.17
N SER A 359 -4.38 -19.13 -5.25
CA SER A 359 -4.68 -20.06 -4.18
C SER A 359 -3.94 -19.68 -2.89
N PHE A 360 -4.54 -18.81 -2.09
CA PHE A 360 -4.64 -19.16 -0.67
C PHE A 360 -5.95 -19.92 -0.57
N ASP A 361 -5.90 -21.23 -0.75
CA ASP A 361 -7.05 -22.07 -0.44
C ASP A 361 -7.43 -21.83 1.02
N ASP A 362 -8.72 -21.55 1.26
CA ASP A 362 -9.34 -21.33 2.57
C ASP A 362 -9.06 -22.45 3.59
N ARG A 363 -8.58 -23.62 3.14
CA ARG A 363 -8.51 -24.85 3.92
C ARG A 363 -7.25 -25.04 4.77
N ALA A 364 -6.21 -24.23 4.59
CA ALA A 364 -5.00 -24.26 5.43
C ALA A 364 -4.75 -22.94 6.15
N MET A 365 -5.82 -22.17 6.39
CA MET A 365 -5.76 -20.96 7.18
C MET A 365 -5.60 -21.31 8.66
N SER A 366 -4.37 -21.40 9.14
CA SER A 366 -4.08 -21.43 10.58
C SER A 366 -4.83 -20.27 11.28
N PRO A 367 -5.29 -20.47 12.53
CA PRO A 367 -5.88 -19.40 13.33
C PRO A 367 -4.97 -18.18 13.31
N MET A 368 -5.60 -17.01 13.20
CA MET A 368 -5.01 -15.73 12.84
C MET A 368 -3.86 -15.33 13.77
N ARG A 369 -2.66 -15.87 13.54
CA ARG A 369 -1.44 -15.25 14.04
C ARG A 369 -1.14 -14.12 13.09
N LEU A 370 -1.31 -12.90 13.59
CA LEU A 370 -0.75 -11.70 12.98
C LEU A 370 0.74 -11.92 12.83
N ASP A 371 1.13 -12.31 11.63
CA ASP A 371 2.52 -12.59 11.33
C ASP A 371 3.28 -11.28 11.06
N SER A 372 4.57 -11.43 10.83
CA SER A 372 5.45 -10.33 10.41
C SER A 372 4.96 -9.60 9.16
N GLY A 373 4.07 -10.19 8.35
CA GLY A 373 3.58 -9.65 7.09
C GLY A 373 2.77 -8.37 7.25
N LEU A 374 1.88 -8.28 8.25
CA LEU A 374 1.15 -7.03 8.50
C LEU A 374 2.12 -5.92 8.94
N CYS A 375 3.00 -6.22 9.89
CA CYS A 375 3.99 -5.26 10.37
C CYS A 375 4.89 -4.81 9.22
N ASP A 376 5.39 -5.71 8.36
CA ASP A 376 6.18 -5.34 7.19
C ASP A 376 5.42 -4.38 6.27
N ALA A 377 4.13 -4.64 6.05
CA ALA A 377 3.25 -3.79 5.27
C ALA A 377 3.11 -2.38 5.87
N LEU A 378 2.93 -2.29 7.19
CA LEU A 378 2.82 -1.02 7.93
C LEU A 378 4.17 -0.29 8.05
N ARG A 379 5.28 -1.00 8.30
CA ARG A 379 6.65 -0.46 8.28
C ARG A 379 6.93 0.21 6.95
N THR A 380 6.58 -0.47 5.86
CA THR A 380 6.67 0.03 4.50
C THR A 380 5.76 1.25 4.29
N ALA A 381 4.49 1.16 4.68
CA ALA A 381 3.51 2.24 4.57
C ALA A 381 3.94 3.54 5.26
N LEU A 382 4.50 3.41 6.46
CA LEU A 382 4.80 4.53 7.34
C LEU A 382 6.26 4.97 7.28
N GLY A 383 7.12 4.20 6.61
CA GLY A 383 8.57 4.44 6.63
C GLY A 383 9.20 4.19 8.00
N GLU A 384 8.56 3.39 8.86
CA GLU A 384 9.00 3.12 10.23
C GLU A 384 9.47 1.66 10.35
N PRO A 385 10.76 1.33 10.03
CA PRO A 385 11.26 -0.05 9.94
C PRO A 385 11.26 -0.80 11.27
N GLN A 386 11.06 -0.08 12.36
CA GLN A 386 11.12 -0.56 13.73
C GLN A 386 9.76 -0.97 14.30
N LEU A 387 8.68 -0.75 13.55
CA LEU A 387 7.31 -1.03 14.00
C LEU A 387 7.12 -2.53 14.30
N ALA A 388 6.60 -2.88 15.48
CA ALA A 388 6.24 -4.24 15.87
C ALA A 388 4.71 -4.41 15.91
N ILE A 389 4.24 -5.62 16.19
CA ILE A 389 2.80 -5.86 16.36
C ILE A 389 2.29 -5.18 17.64
N ASP A 390 3.08 -5.21 18.71
CA ASP A 390 2.80 -4.55 19.99
C ASP A 390 2.76 -3.02 19.91
N ASP A 391 3.09 -2.45 18.76
CA ASP A 391 2.98 -1.02 18.48
C ASP A 391 1.58 -0.65 17.93
N ILE A 392 0.69 -1.62 17.71
CA ILE A 392 -0.64 -1.41 17.16
C ILE A 392 -1.69 -1.58 18.25
N TYR A 393 -2.60 -0.62 18.36
CA TYR A 393 -3.68 -0.61 19.36
C TYR A 393 -5.03 -0.36 18.68
N VAL A 394 -6.12 -0.88 19.25
CA VAL A 394 -7.49 -0.49 18.87
C VAL A 394 -8.05 0.41 19.95
N PHE A 395 -8.44 1.62 19.58
CA PHE A 395 -8.91 2.63 20.52
C PHE A 395 -10.30 2.28 21.08
N GLY A 396 -10.45 2.36 22.40
CA GLY A 396 -11.66 1.95 23.12
C GLY A 396 -12.82 2.94 23.05
N GLN A 397 -14.02 2.47 23.42
CA GLN A 397 -15.23 3.31 23.52
C GLN A 397 -15.23 4.23 24.75
N SER A 398 -14.66 3.77 25.85
CA SER A 398 -14.65 4.51 27.14
C SER A 398 -13.42 5.41 27.30
N ASP A 399 -12.52 5.40 26.33
CA ASP A 399 -11.27 6.15 26.36
C ASP A 399 -11.41 7.52 25.70
N GLU A 400 -10.54 8.44 26.09
CA GLU A 400 -10.67 9.84 25.69
C GLU A 400 -9.78 10.19 24.49
N GLY A 401 -10.39 10.33 23.32
CA GLY A 401 -9.73 10.79 22.10
C GLY A 401 -9.79 12.31 21.96
N TRP A 402 -8.66 13.00 22.16
CA TRP A 402 -8.59 14.47 22.09
C TRP A 402 -8.06 14.98 20.74
N HIS A 403 -8.16 14.14 19.71
CA HIS A 403 -7.75 14.43 18.33
C HIS A 403 -8.83 13.98 17.34
N PRO A 404 -9.17 14.76 16.28
CA PRO A 404 -10.28 14.45 15.37
C PRO A 404 -10.17 13.14 14.59
N LEU A 405 -8.96 12.57 14.52
CA LEU A 405 -8.71 11.27 13.88
C LEU A 405 -8.94 10.10 14.83
N ILE A 406 -8.86 10.33 16.14
CA ILE A 406 -8.95 9.28 17.15
C ILE A 406 -10.40 9.20 17.58
N THR A 407 -11.08 8.17 17.09
CA THR A 407 -12.47 7.84 17.41
C THR A 407 -12.52 6.41 17.94
N PRO A 408 -13.54 6.02 18.71
CA PRO A 408 -13.72 4.64 19.13
C PRO A 408 -13.61 3.66 17.96
N GLY A 409 -12.79 2.62 18.12
CA GLY A 409 -12.49 1.62 17.11
C GLY A 409 -11.41 2.03 16.10
N ALA A 410 -10.87 3.25 16.17
CA ALA A 410 -9.71 3.61 15.35
C ALA A 410 -8.50 2.74 15.72
N ILE A 411 -7.74 2.31 14.71
CA ILE A 411 -6.50 1.57 14.94
C ILE A 411 -5.36 2.60 15.03
N LEU A 412 -4.65 2.60 16.15
CA LEU A 412 -3.53 3.48 16.41
C LEU A 412 -2.24 2.73 16.13
N VAL A 413 -1.35 3.36 15.36
CA VAL A 413 0.02 2.87 15.18
C VAL A 413 0.95 3.75 15.99
N LEU A 414 1.65 3.15 16.94
CA LEU A 414 2.52 3.82 17.89
C LEU A 414 3.99 3.63 17.52
N ASP A 415 4.82 4.58 17.93
CA ASP A 415 6.24 4.35 18.14
C ASP A 415 6.46 4.31 19.67
N ARG A 416 6.53 3.11 20.22
CA ARG A 416 6.77 2.88 21.66
C ARG A 416 8.19 3.20 22.08
N ARG A 417 9.10 3.51 21.16
CA ARG A 417 10.49 3.89 21.43
C ARG A 417 10.61 5.41 21.58
N ARG A 418 9.75 6.17 20.90
CA ARG A 418 9.63 7.63 21.02
C ARG A 418 8.69 8.05 22.17
N ARG A 419 8.99 7.63 23.40
CA ARG A 419 8.27 8.06 24.63
C ARG A 419 8.76 9.39 25.20
N ARG A 420 9.82 9.97 24.62
CA ARG A 420 10.47 11.17 25.18
C ARG A 420 9.48 12.33 25.22
N LEU A 421 9.09 12.67 26.44
CA LEU A 421 8.28 13.83 26.73
C LEU A 421 9.09 15.11 26.49
N TRP A 422 8.51 16.04 25.76
CA TRP A 422 9.16 17.31 25.45
C TRP A 422 9.02 18.25 26.65
N ARG A 423 10.15 18.55 27.32
CA ARG A 423 10.21 19.58 28.36
C ARG A 423 10.22 20.96 27.69
N ARG A 424 9.32 21.84 28.12
CA ARG A 424 9.06 23.17 27.56
C ARG A 424 10.28 24.11 27.76
N ARG A 425 11.36 23.93 27.00
CA ARG A 425 12.50 24.85 26.95
C ARG A 425 12.43 25.69 25.67
N ARG A 426 11.76 26.84 25.76
CA ARG A 426 11.65 27.99 24.83
C ARG A 426 10.26 28.24 24.21
N ARG A 427 9.98 29.55 24.09
CA ARG A 427 8.71 30.17 23.69
C ARG A 427 8.21 29.66 22.33
N SER A 428 6.90 29.37 22.31
CA SER A 428 6.00 29.33 21.17
C SER A 428 6.48 28.59 19.91
N ARG A 429 6.38 27.25 19.93
CA ARG A 429 6.21 26.48 18.69
C ARG A 429 4.72 26.32 18.43
N ALA A 430 4.32 26.43 17.16
CA ALA A 430 2.94 26.19 16.72
C ALA A 430 2.45 24.82 17.24
N SER A 431 1.16 24.72 17.56
CA SER A 431 0.49 23.49 18.03
C SER A 431 0.83 22.25 17.18
N ALA A 432 1.04 22.44 15.87
CA ALA A 432 1.44 21.40 14.92
C ALA A 432 2.76 20.66 15.24
N GLN A 433 3.61 21.17 16.13
CA GLN A 433 4.87 20.51 16.48
C GLN A 433 4.81 19.68 17.77
N ARG A 434 3.66 19.62 18.44
CA ARG A 434 3.50 18.84 19.67
C ARG A 434 3.30 17.35 19.31
N PRO A 435 3.94 16.42 20.02
CA PRO A 435 3.73 15.00 19.77
C PRO A 435 2.32 14.60 20.22
N LEU A 436 1.61 13.87 19.36
CA LEU A 436 0.38 13.17 19.72
C LEU A 436 0.78 11.86 20.41
N LEU A 437 0.43 11.70 21.68
CA LEU A 437 0.81 10.52 22.47
C LEU A 437 -0.44 9.73 22.90
N LEU A 438 -0.24 8.44 23.14
CA LEU A 438 -1.18 7.60 23.89
C LEU A 438 -0.66 7.44 25.32
N VAL A 439 -1.48 7.81 26.30
CA VAL A 439 -1.18 7.78 27.72
C VAL A 439 -2.18 6.87 28.42
N GLN A 440 -1.72 6.07 29.37
CA GLN A 440 -2.55 5.22 30.22
C GLN A 440 -2.49 5.75 31.66
N GLY A 441 -3.66 5.99 32.27
CA GLY A 441 -3.80 6.34 33.67
C GLY A 441 -3.69 5.12 34.60
N THR A 442 -3.57 5.37 35.90
CA THR A 442 -3.55 4.33 36.96
C THR A 442 -4.85 3.52 37.04
N ASP A 443 -5.97 4.10 36.63
CA ASP A 443 -7.28 3.46 36.50
C ASP A 443 -7.41 2.58 35.23
N GLY A 444 -6.34 2.53 34.42
CA GLY A 444 -6.28 1.83 33.16
C GLY A 444 -7.07 2.50 32.03
N GLN A 445 -7.54 3.74 32.20
CA GLN A 445 -8.14 4.52 31.11
C GLN A 445 -7.05 5.06 30.20
N TYR A 446 -7.32 5.09 28.90
CA TYR A 446 -6.41 5.67 27.92
C TYR A 446 -6.87 7.07 27.50
N ILE A 447 -5.89 7.95 27.32
CA ILE A 447 -6.09 9.30 26.79
C ILE A 447 -5.13 9.49 25.62
N ALA A 448 -5.66 9.96 24.49
CA ALA A 448 -4.85 10.25 23.32
C ALA A 448 -4.94 11.73 22.95
N GLY A 449 -3.83 12.46 23.09
CA GLY A 449 -3.81 13.92 22.92
C GLY A 449 -2.42 14.51 22.78
N TYR A 450 -2.34 15.82 22.53
CA TYR A 450 -1.06 16.51 22.45
C TYR A 450 -0.48 16.72 23.83
N CYS A 451 0.72 16.19 24.06
CA CYS A 451 1.28 16.16 25.41
C CYS A 451 2.48 17.10 25.57
N THR A 452 2.55 17.79 26.70
CA THR A 452 3.70 18.59 27.12
C THR A 452 3.96 18.41 28.61
N VAL A 453 5.22 18.52 29.04
CA VAL A 453 5.57 18.40 30.46
C VAL A 453 5.78 19.76 31.10
N GLN A 454 5.12 19.98 32.24
CA GLN A 454 5.28 21.15 33.10
C GLN A 454 5.49 20.71 34.55
N GLY A 455 6.73 20.80 35.03
CA GLY A 455 7.07 20.31 36.38
C GLY A 455 6.94 18.80 36.48
N GLN A 456 6.12 18.33 37.43
CA GLN A 456 5.75 16.92 37.62
C GLN A 456 4.43 16.55 36.92
N GLU A 457 3.81 17.48 36.20
CA GLU A 457 2.54 17.23 35.52
C GLU A 457 2.75 17.01 34.01
N LEU A 458 2.00 16.06 33.46
CA LEU A 458 1.76 15.91 32.05
C LEU A 458 0.52 16.73 31.69
N ILE A 459 0.71 17.77 30.89
CA ILE A 459 -0.38 18.56 30.32
C ILE A 459 -0.76 17.94 28.99
N ILE A 460 -1.98 17.44 28.92
CA ILE A 460 -2.60 16.94 27.69
C ILE A 460 -3.49 18.08 27.17
N GLU A 461 -3.42 18.37 25.87
CA GLU A 461 -4.23 19.38 25.21
C GLU A 461 -4.99 18.75 24.04
N SER A 462 -6.23 19.20 23.85
CA SER A 462 -7.01 18.83 22.68
C SER A 462 -6.51 19.52 21.41
N HIS A 463 -6.74 18.86 20.27
CA HIS A 463 -6.58 19.49 18.96
C HIS A 463 -7.52 20.70 18.85
N PRO A 464 -7.14 21.81 18.18
CA PRO A 464 -7.98 23.01 18.04
C PRO A 464 -9.37 22.83 17.40
N LEU A 465 -9.63 21.67 16.79
CA LEU A 465 -10.91 21.32 16.16
C LEU A 465 -11.82 20.52 17.09
N VAL A 466 -11.31 20.13 18.26
CA VAL A 466 -12.05 19.48 19.33
C VAL A 466 -12.26 20.54 20.42
N PRO A 467 -13.43 20.62 21.07
CA PRO A 467 -13.68 21.57 22.15
C PRO A 467 -12.50 21.60 23.13
N SER A 468 -12.05 22.81 23.48
CA SER A 468 -10.84 23.00 24.28
C SER A 468 -10.91 22.23 25.59
N ARG A 469 -10.09 21.19 25.69
CA ARG A 469 -9.89 20.40 26.90
C ARG A 469 -8.42 20.45 27.24
N VAL A 470 -8.13 20.70 28.51
CA VAL A 470 -6.79 20.63 29.06
C VAL A 470 -6.84 19.69 30.25
N GLY A 471 -6.12 18.59 30.14
CA GLY A 471 -5.94 17.62 31.20
C GLY A 471 -4.60 17.86 31.86
N ARG A 472 -4.57 17.68 33.18
CA ARG A 472 -3.34 17.62 33.94
C ARG A 472 -3.36 16.30 34.67
N VAL A 473 -2.30 15.52 34.48
CA VAL A 473 -2.15 14.26 35.17
C VAL A 473 -0.74 14.20 35.74
N ASP A 474 -0.59 13.65 36.93
CA ASP A 474 0.72 13.47 37.54
C ASP A 474 1.56 12.50 36.69
N LEU A 475 2.83 12.84 36.43
CA LEU A 475 3.76 11.98 35.70
C LEU A 475 4.06 10.68 36.44
N THR A 476 3.93 10.67 37.76
CA THR A 476 4.11 9.47 38.59
C THR A 476 2.93 8.51 38.51
N GLU A 477 1.75 9.02 38.15
CA GLU A 477 0.50 8.26 38.04
C GLU A 477 0.12 7.95 36.58
N THR A 478 1.01 8.22 35.63
CA THR A 478 0.73 7.99 34.21
C THR A 478 1.83 7.21 33.51
N PHE A 479 1.40 6.35 32.60
CA PHE A 479 2.27 5.59 31.73
C PHE A 479 2.12 6.07 30.29
N VAL A 480 3.20 6.64 29.74
CA VAL A 480 3.26 6.99 28.32
C VAL A 480 3.52 5.73 27.52
N VAL A 481 2.49 5.25 26.82
CA VAL A 481 2.56 4.03 26.01
C VAL A 481 3.51 4.23 24.83
N GLY A 482 3.30 5.32 24.07
CA GLY A 482 4.07 5.64 22.88
C GLY A 482 3.54 6.86 22.14
N ARG A 483 4.27 7.27 21.10
CA ARG A 483 3.86 8.35 20.20
C ARG A 483 2.98 7.79 19.09
N ILE A 484 1.82 8.39 18.84
CA ILE A 484 0.97 8.01 17.71
C ILE A 484 1.62 8.54 16.42
N VAL A 485 2.01 7.63 15.52
CA VAL A 485 2.65 7.97 14.23
C VAL A 485 1.66 7.88 13.07
N ALA A 486 0.65 7.03 13.17
CA ALA A 486 -0.44 6.96 12.22
C ALA A 486 -1.73 6.53 12.89
N VAL A 487 -2.84 6.92 12.28
CA VAL A 487 -4.18 6.52 12.69
C VAL A 487 -4.89 5.96 11.51
N LEU A 488 -5.54 4.85 11.76
CA LEU A 488 -6.34 4.15 10.80
C LEU A 488 -7.81 4.29 11.17
N ARG A 489 -8.60 4.88 10.27
CA ARG A 489 -10.01 5.27 10.47
C ARG A 489 -10.92 4.97 9.25
N LEU A 490 -12.15 4.55 9.54
CA LEU A 490 -13.16 4.38 8.49
C LEU A 490 -13.57 5.77 7.99
N PRO A 491 -13.97 5.93 6.72
CA PRO A 491 -14.61 7.15 6.28
C PRO A 491 -15.81 7.45 7.18
N ARG A 492 -15.97 8.70 7.61
CA ARG A 492 -17.01 9.12 8.58
C ARG A 492 -18.42 8.58 8.27
N ASN A 493 -18.76 8.47 6.99
CA ASN A 493 -20.10 8.04 6.55
C ASN A 493 -20.31 6.53 6.69
N THR A 494 -19.23 5.76 6.67
CA THR A 494 -19.29 4.32 6.91
C THR A 494 -19.55 4.04 8.39
N GLN A 495 -19.00 4.87 9.29
CA GLN A 495 -19.19 4.70 10.74
C GLN A 495 -20.65 4.89 11.16
N SER A 496 -21.35 5.92 10.65
CA SER A 496 -22.76 6.17 11.00
C SER A 496 -23.70 5.05 10.56
N ARG A 497 -23.45 4.47 9.37
CA ARG A 497 -24.23 3.33 8.86
C ARG A 497 -24.03 2.06 9.69
N ILE A 498 -22.78 1.76 10.09
CA ILE A 498 -22.49 0.58 10.94
C ILE A 498 -23.16 0.71 12.31
N GLN A 499 -23.19 1.92 12.88
CA GLN A 499 -23.86 2.17 14.16
C GLN A 499 -25.38 2.02 14.06
N THR A 500 -25.98 2.49 12.96
CA THR A 500 -27.44 2.45 12.78
C THR A 500 -27.94 1.03 12.48
N ALA A 501 -27.19 0.22 11.73
CA ALA A 501 -27.60 -1.13 11.34
C ALA A 501 -27.52 -2.18 12.48
N ARG A 502 -27.15 -1.79 13.69
CA ARG A 502 -26.98 -2.67 14.87
C ARG A 502 -28.02 -2.44 15.96
N PHE A 503 -28.93 -1.50 15.75
CA PHE A 503 -30.18 -1.34 16.51
C PHE A 503 -31.33 -1.78 15.63
#